data_AF-A0A1H7CW92-F1
#
_entry.id   AF-A0A1H7CW92-F1
#
_cell.length_a   1.000
_cell.length_b   1.000
_cell.length_c   1.000
_cell.angle_alpha   90.00
_cell.angle_beta   90.00
_cell.angle_gamma   90.00
#
_symmetry.space_group_name_H-M   'P 1'
#
loop_
_entity.id
_entity.type
_entity.pdbx_description
1 polymer ?
#
loop_
_entity_poly.entity_id
_entity_poly.type
_entity_poly.pdbx_seq_one_letter_code
_entity_poly.pdbx_strand_id
1 'polypeptide(L)'
;MKLLGELGYAAKDSEGYLVNGDGRRVEFEVMTYGDPQSRQELDIFVADAKAAGVKVTVSTPDIDTLWATADGDPKTPDERQFDAFRYADAGFSGTWPFLDYMARCDGGGHYFNLSGRCLLPDEQRIAELYAQGTRELDPVKRAALGQQLNREWAQSQAMIPLITYAYNVAYDKRLGGALPRNLISAYNGLPLLPLTFVK
;
A
#
# COMPACT_ATOMS: atom_id res chain seq x y z
N MET A 1 -7.87 -12.43 -17.48
CA MET A 1 -8.62 -13.69 -17.36
C MET A 1 -7.79 -14.95 -17.52
N LYS A 2 -6.63 -14.93 -18.21
CA LYS A 2 -5.78 -16.13 -18.39
C LYS A 2 -5.30 -16.74 -17.07
N LEU A 3 -4.80 -15.92 -16.13
CA LEU A 3 -4.25 -16.40 -14.86
C LEU A 3 -5.30 -17.11 -13.97
N LEU A 4 -6.47 -16.51 -13.76
CA LEU A 4 -7.53 -17.15 -12.94
C LEU A 4 -8.04 -18.45 -13.58
N GLY A 5 -8.11 -18.50 -14.92
CA GLY A 5 -8.43 -19.73 -15.65
C GLY A 5 -7.39 -20.83 -15.44
N GLU A 6 -6.09 -20.48 -15.43
CA GLU A 6 -4.99 -21.41 -15.10
C GLU A 6 -5.06 -21.93 -13.66
N LEU A 7 -5.66 -21.15 -12.75
CA LEU A 7 -5.95 -21.54 -11.36
C LEU A 7 -7.25 -22.36 -11.21
N GLY A 8 -7.91 -22.74 -12.31
CA GLY A 8 -9.12 -23.56 -12.32
C GLY A 8 -10.44 -22.78 -12.27
N TYR A 9 -10.40 -21.45 -12.30
CA TYR A 9 -11.58 -20.58 -12.35
C TYR A 9 -11.94 -20.25 -13.79
N ALA A 10 -12.58 -21.20 -14.49
CA ALA A 10 -12.80 -21.14 -15.93
C ALA A 10 -14.26 -20.87 -16.35
N ALA A 11 -15.22 -21.02 -15.43
CA ALA A 11 -16.64 -20.79 -15.70
C ALA A 11 -17.15 -19.60 -14.89
N LYS A 12 -18.17 -18.91 -15.40
CA LYS A 12 -18.91 -17.89 -14.64
C LYS A 12 -20.27 -18.42 -14.19
N ASP A 13 -20.71 -18.03 -13.00
CA ASP A 13 -22.07 -18.27 -12.54
C ASP A 13 -23.08 -17.27 -13.12
N SER A 14 -24.35 -17.37 -12.68
CA SER A 14 -25.45 -16.50 -13.14
C SER A 14 -25.29 -15.04 -12.73
N GLU A 15 -24.46 -14.72 -11.73
CA GLU A 15 -24.17 -13.36 -11.30
C GLU A 15 -22.92 -12.79 -12.02
N GLY A 16 -22.24 -13.60 -12.83
CA GLY A 16 -21.10 -13.21 -13.65
C GLY A 16 -19.74 -13.37 -12.96
N TYR A 17 -19.68 -14.07 -11.83
CA TYR A 17 -18.44 -14.35 -11.09
C TYR A 17 -17.83 -15.69 -11.50
N LEU A 18 -16.50 -15.72 -11.58
CA LEU A 18 -15.74 -16.91 -11.88
C LEU A 18 -15.84 -17.93 -10.73
N VAL A 19 -16.06 -19.19 -11.09
CA VAL A 19 -16.14 -20.31 -10.16
C VAL A 19 -15.12 -21.40 -10.50
N ASN A 20 -14.61 -22.08 -9.48
CA ASN A 20 -13.75 -23.24 -9.63
C ASN A 20 -14.55 -24.52 -9.95
N GLY A 21 -13.86 -25.67 -10.04
CA GLY A 21 -14.47 -26.98 -10.28
C GLY A 21 -15.49 -27.43 -9.22
N ASP A 22 -15.42 -26.88 -8.00
CA ASP A 22 -16.36 -27.14 -6.91
C ASP A 22 -17.54 -26.14 -6.89
N GLY A 23 -17.60 -25.22 -7.85
CA GLY A 23 -18.61 -24.16 -7.90
C GLY A 23 -18.37 -23.00 -6.91
N ARG A 24 -17.19 -22.92 -6.29
CA ARG A 24 -16.84 -21.81 -5.38
C ARG A 24 -16.36 -20.60 -6.17
N ARG A 25 -16.80 -19.41 -5.77
CA ARG A 25 -16.40 -18.14 -6.39
C ARG A 25 -14.98 -17.75 -6.01
N VAL A 26 -14.29 -17.01 -6.88
CA VAL A 26 -13.21 -16.13 -6.43
C VAL A 26 -13.86 -14.95 -5.70
N GLU A 27 -13.72 -14.89 -4.38
CA GLU A 27 -14.26 -13.80 -3.58
C GLU A 27 -13.34 -13.41 -2.42
N PHE A 28 -13.37 -12.12 -2.06
CA PHE A 28 -12.69 -11.60 -0.88
C PHE A 28 -13.32 -10.28 -0.41
N GLU A 29 -13.09 -9.91 0.85
CA GLU A 29 -13.46 -8.62 1.41
C GLU A 29 -12.27 -7.63 1.45
N VAL A 30 -12.52 -6.37 1.12
CA VAL A 30 -11.59 -5.26 1.34
C VAL A 30 -12.08 -4.41 2.50
N MET A 31 -11.31 -4.38 3.59
CA MET A 31 -11.54 -3.49 4.71
C MET A 31 -10.89 -2.12 4.46
N THR A 32 -11.60 -1.03 4.77
CA THR A 32 -11.05 0.34 4.64
C THR A 32 -11.73 1.37 5.54
N TYR A 33 -11.25 2.61 5.49
CA TYR A 33 -11.82 3.75 6.19
C TYR A 33 -13.25 4.07 5.71
N GLY A 34 -14.12 4.45 6.64
CA GLY A 34 -15.50 4.84 6.36
C GLY A 34 -15.68 6.23 5.73
N ASP A 35 -14.63 6.83 5.16
CA ASP A 35 -14.72 8.15 4.53
C ASP A 35 -15.21 8.06 3.06
N PRO A 36 -15.85 9.12 2.53
CA PRO A 36 -16.41 9.10 1.17
C PRO A 36 -15.39 8.86 0.06
N GLN A 37 -14.14 9.30 0.25
CA GLN A 37 -13.10 9.18 -0.76
C GLN A 37 -12.63 7.72 -0.89
N SER A 38 -12.33 7.07 0.24
CA SER A 38 -12.00 5.64 0.27
C SER A 38 -13.10 4.79 -0.38
N ARG A 39 -14.37 5.16 -0.14
CA ARG A 39 -15.50 4.46 -0.76
C ARG A 39 -15.53 4.62 -2.28
N GLN A 40 -15.36 5.84 -2.79
CA GLN A 40 -15.38 6.11 -4.22
C GLN A 40 -14.29 5.33 -4.97
N GLU A 41 -13.09 5.25 -4.40
CA GLU A 41 -11.97 4.49 -4.97
C GLU A 41 -12.28 3.00 -5.05
N LEU A 42 -12.85 2.43 -3.99
CA LEU A 42 -13.20 1.01 -3.96
C LEU A 42 -14.41 0.67 -4.83
N ASP A 43 -15.36 1.58 -5.05
CA ASP A 43 -16.47 1.33 -5.98
C ASP A 43 -15.94 1.08 -7.41
N ILE A 44 -14.88 1.79 -7.84
CA ILE A 44 -14.21 1.55 -9.12
C ILE A 44 -13.52 0.18 -9.11
N PHE A 45 -12.75 -0.11 -8.06
CA PHE A 45 -12.06 -1.40 -7.91
C PHE A 45 -13.04 -2.59 -7.94
N VAL A 46 -14.17 -2.49 -7.24
CA VAL A 46 -15.22 -3.51 -7.20
C VAL A 46 -15.84 -3.71 -8.59
N ALA A 47 -16.07 -2.62 -9.34
CA ALA A 47 -16.60 -2.71 -10.70
C ALA A 47 -15.63 -3.45 -11.64
N ASP A 48 -14.33 -3.10 -11.58
CA ASP A 48 -13.29 -3.74 -12.38
C ASP A 48 -13.09 -5.22 -11.99
N ALA A 49 -13.11 -5.52 -10.69
CA ALA A 49 -13.04 -6.88 -10.18
C ALA A 49 -14.23 -7.71 -10.69
N LYS A 50 -15.45 -7.17 -10.64
CA LYS A 50 -16.63 -7.84 -11.19
C LYS A 50 -16.51 -8.08 -12.70
N ALA A 51 -15.99 -7.14 -13.47
CA ALA A 51 -15.71 -7.33 -14.89
C ALA A 51 -14.72 -8.50 -15.12
N ALA A 52 -13.69 -8.60 -14.28
CA ALA A 52 -12.76 -9.72 -14.23
C ALA A 52 -13.37 -11.04 -13.70
N GLY A 53 -14.61 -10.99 -13.17
CA GLY A 53 -15.32 -12.13 -12.59
C GLY A 53 -14.92 -12.44 -11.15
N VAL A 54 -14.39 -11.47 -10.41
CA VAL A 54 -14.04 -11.61 -8.99
C VAL A 54 -15.07 -10.86 -8.16
N LYS A 55 -15.57 -11.50 -7.10
CA LYS A 55 -16.52 -10.87 -6.18
C LYS A 55 -15.75 -10.18 -5.06
N VAL A 56 -15.81 -8.85 -5.04
CA VAL A 56 -15.21 -8.04 -3.97
C VAL A 56 -16.32 -7.41 -3.15
N THR A 57 -16.22 -7.52 -1.84
CA THR A 57 -17.07 -6.80 -0.88
C THR A 57 -16.23 -5.78 -0.12
N VAL A 58 -16.88 -4.75 0.42
CA VAL A 58 -16.19 -3.66 1.14
C VAL A 58 -16.76 -3.55 2.54
N SER A 59 -15.88 -3.60 3.53
CA SER A 59 -16.21 -3.33 4.93
C SER A 59 -15.57 -2.03 5.40
N THR A 60 -16.33 -1.27 6.19
CA THR A 60 -15.90 0.00 6.79
C THR A 60 -16.22 0.01 8.27
N PRO A 61 -15.50 -0.78 9.09
CA PRO A 61 -15.67 -0.74 10.54
C PRO A 61 -15.30 0.64 11.09
N ASP A 62 -15.63 0.89 12.36
CA ASP A 62 -15.12 2.08 13.05
C ASP A 62 -13.58 2.04 13.11
N ILE A 63 -12.96 3.21 13.31
CA ILE A 63 -11.51 3.37 13.18
C ILE A 63 -10.73 2.54 14.20
N ASP A 64 -11.27 2.33 15.40
CA ASP A 64 -10.60 1.56 16.46
C ASP A 64 -10.61 0.07 16.10
N THR A 65 -11.76 -0.44 15.67
CA THR A 65 -11.89 -1.81 15.15
C THR A 65 -10.99 -2.03 13.94
N LEU A 66 -10.96 -1.07 12.99
CA LEU A 66 -10.13 -1.15 11.79
C LEU A 66 -8.65 -1.34 12.13
N TRP A 67 -8.12 -0.53 13.04
CA TRP A 67 -6.72 -0.62 13.46
C TRP A 67 -6.42 -1.86 14.29
N ALA A 68 -7.32 -2.23 15.22
CA ALA A 68 -7.17 -3.48 15.97
C ALA A 68 -7.08 -4.71 15.04
N THR A 69 -7.88 -4.74 13.98
CA THR A 69 -7.83 -5.81 12.98
C THR A 69 -6.57 -5.73 12.11
N ALA A 70 -6.13 -4.53 11.72
CA ALA A 70 -4.94 -4.32 10.90
C ALA A 70 -3.63 -4.66 11.64
N ASP A 71 -3.57 -4.36 12.94
CA ASP A 71 -2.43 -4.65 13.82
C ASP A 71 -2.38 -6.12 14.26
N GLY A 72 -3.54 -6.79 14.31
CA GLY A 72 -3.65 -8.21 14.68
C GLY A 72 -3.50 -8.47 16.19
N ASP A 73 -3.56 -9.75 16.58
CA ASP A 73 -3.25 -10.17 17.96
C ASP A 73 -1.72 -10.27 18.11
N PRO A 74 -1.08 -9.58 19.07
CA PRO A 74 0.35 -9.72 19.32
C PRO A 74 0.81 -11.16 19.62
N LYS A 75 -0.10 -12.06 20.01
CA LYS A 75 0.19 -13.49 20.22
C LYS A 75 0.16 -14.30 18.94
N THR A 76 -0.57 -13.86 17.92
CA THR A 76 -0.67 -14.47 16.59
C THR A 76 -0.53 -13.40 15.50
N PRO A 77 0.63 -12.70 15.45
CA PRO A 77 0.83 -11.54 14.59
C PRO A 77 0.77 -11.86 13.09
N ASP A 78 0.80 -13.13 12.72
CA ASP A 78 0.62 -13.66 11.37
C ASP A 78 -0.84 -14.01 11.02
N GLU A 79 -1.78 -13.99 11.97
CA GLU A 79 -3.17 -14.42 11.79
C GLU A 79 -4.17 -13.24 11.77
N ARG A 80 -3.96 -12.29 10.86
CA ARG A 80 -4.84 -11.13 10.75
C ARG A 80 -6.18 -11.47 10.11
N GLN A 81 -7.24 -10.89 10.65
CA GLN A 81 -8.63 -11.25 10.35
C GLN A 81 -9.21 -10.40 9.21
N PHE A 82 -8.49 -10.32 8.09
CA PHE A 82 -8.96 -9.65 6.87
C PHE A 82 -8.37 -10.33 5.63
N ASP A 83 -9.10 -10.31 4.50
CA ASP A 83 -8.57 -10.83 3.23
C ASP A 83 -7.69 -9.77 2.54
N ALA A 84 -8.18 -8.53 2.49
CA ALA A 84 -7.45 -7.37 1.96
C ALA A 84 -7.74 -6.10 2.77
N PHE A 85 -6.74 -5.23 2.87
CA PHE A 85 -6.84 -3.95 3.55
C PHE A 85 -6.44 -2.83 2.60
N ARG A 86 -7.37 -1.90 2.33
CA ARG A 86 -7.02 -0.68 1.61
C ARG A 86 -6.58 0.37 2.62
N TYR A 87 -5.29 0.65 2.57
CA TYR A 87 -4.59 1.64 3.38
C TYR A 87 -4.17 2.83 2.51
N ALA A 88 -4.16 4.03 3.10
CA ALA A 88 -3.59 5.21 2.48
C ALA A 88 -2.53 5.78 3.43
N ASP A 89 -1.25 5.70 3.03
CA ASP A 89 -0.16 6.35 3.75
C ASP A 89 0.22 7.67 3.10
N ALA A 90 0.59 8.65 3.93
CA ALA A 90 1.11 9.93 3.49
C ALA A 90 2.63 9.97 3.65
N GLY A 91 3.34 9.77 2.54
CA GLY A 91 4.63 10.39 2.28
C GLY A 91 5.86 9.47 2.29
N PHE A 92 6.69 9.66 1.27
CA PHE A 92 8.07 9.17 1.24
C PHE A 92 8.97 10.13 2.02
N SER A 93 9.85 9.60 2.86
CA SER A 93 10.75 10.44 3.65
C SER A 93 12.10 10.65 2.94
N GLY A 94 12.46 11.91 2.69
CA GLY A 94 13.84 12.31 2.43
C GLY A 94 14.51 11.78 1.15
N THR A 95 15.84 11.66 1.20
CA THR A 95 16.72 11.34 0.07
C THR A 95 16.70 9.85 -0.32
N TRP A 96 16.15 8.98 0.52
CA TRP A 96 15.90 7.57 0.24
C TRP A 96 14.40 7.32 0.34
N PRO A 97 13.69 7.23 -0.79
CA PRO A 97 12.23 7.32 -0.83
C PRO A 97 11.55 6.00 -0.46
N PHE A 98 12.07 5.29 0.53
CA PHE A 98 11.53 4.05 1.06
C PHE A 98 11.49 4.16 2.59
N LEU A 99 10.45 3.62 3.21
CA LEU A 99 10.28 3.70 4.67
C LEU A 99 10.86 2.46 5.34
N ASP A 100 11.78 2.65 6.30
CA ASP A 100 12.34 1.57 7.14
C ASP A 100 11.24 0.72 7.77
N TYR A 101 10.21 1.40 8.27
CA TYR A 101 9.04 0.83 8.94
C TYR A 101 8.27 -0.17 8.06
N MET A 102 8.32 -0.03 6.72
CA MET A 102 7.68 -0.96 5.78
C MET A 102 8.65 -2.00 5.22
N ALA A 103 9.93 -1.66 5.06
CA ALA A 103 10.91 -2.54 4.42
C ALA A 103 11.49 -3.61 5.37
N ARG A 104 11.50 -3.34 6.68
CA ARG A 104 11.98 -4.30 7.67
C ARG A 104 10.92 -5.35 7.98
N CYS A 105 11.33 -6.60 8.07
CA CYS A 105 10.44 -7.71 8.46
C CYS A 105 9.97 -7.64 9.93
N ASP A 106 10.60 -6.81 10.76
CA ASP A 106 10.17 -6.47 12.12
C ASP A 106 9.64 -5.02 12.23
N GLY A 107 9.46 -4.35 11.09
CA GLY A 107 8.83 -3.04 11.04
C GLY A 107 7.33 -3.16 11.25
N GLY A 108 6.75 -2.30 12.08
CA GLY A 108 5.29 -2.34 12.34
C GLY A 108 4.43 -2.01 11.11
N GLY A 109 5.02 -1.50 10.02
CA GLY A 109 4.35 -1.18 8.76
C GLY A 109 4.60 -2.23 7.69
N HIS A 110 5.18 -3.37 8.05
CA HIS A 110 5.27 -4.53 7.19
C HIS A 110 3.88 -5.18 7.11
N TYR A 111 2.89 -4.43 6.60
CA TYR A 111 1.46 -4.67 6.69
C TYR A 111 0.96 -5.95 5.99
N PHE A 112 1.84 -6.84 5.54
CA PHE A 112 1.50 -8.17 5.07
C PHE A 112 2.06 -9.29 5.98
N ASN A 113 3.03 -8.99 6.85
CA ASN A 113 3.63 -9.92 7.80
C ASN A 113 4.15 -9.17 9.06
N LEU A 114 3.52 -9.37 10.22
CA LEU A 114 3.94 -8.76 11.49
C LEU A 114 4.66 -9.73 12.44
N SER A 115 5.09 -10.90 11.95
CA SER A 115 5.69 -11.95 12.79
C SER A 115 7.06 -11.58 13.39
N GLY A 116 7.61 -10.41 13.06
CA GLY A 116 8.93 -9.96 13.51
C GLY A 116 10.09 -10.62 12.78
N ARG A 117 9.81 -11.44 11.76
CA ARG A 117 10.79 -12.14 10.93
C ARG A 117 10.29 -12.21 9.49
N CYS A 118 11.21 -12.33 8.55
CA CYS A 118 10.83 -12.55 7.15
C CYS A 118 10.27 -13.98 7.02
N LEU A 119 9.10 -14.13 6.41
CA LEU A 119 8.46 -15.40 6.09
C LEU A 119 8.80 -15.87 4.67
N LEU A 120 9.02 -14.90 3.77
CA LEU A 120 9.25 -15.16 2.35
C LEU A 120 10.63 -14.65 1.89
N PRO A 121 11.24 -15.25 0.85
CA PRO A 121 12.55 -14.83 0.35
C PRO A 121 12.59 -13.39 -0.20
N ASP A 122 11.49 -12.93 -0.78
CA ASP A 122 11.34 -11.57 -1.30
C ASP A 122 11.29 -10.53 -0.18
N GLU A 123 10.62 -10.81 0.95
CA GLU A 123 10.67 -9.97 2.16
C GLU A 123 12.10 -9.77 2.66
N GLN A 124 12.87 -10.86 2.74
CA GLN A 124 14.28 -10.79 3.14
C GLN A 124 15.07 -9.92 2.17
N ARG A 125 14.86 -10.10 0.87
CA ARG A 125 15.55 -9.34 -0.16
C ARG A 125 15.19 -7.85 -0.14
N ILE A 126 13.93 -7.51 0.12
CA ILE A 126 13.44 -6.15 0.33
C ILE A 126 14.18 -5.51 1.51
N ALA A 127 14.25 -6.19 2.66
CA ALA A 127 14.94 -5.69 3.86
C ALA A 127 16.44 -5.48 3.62
N GLU A 128 17.10 -6.42 2.93
CA GLU A 128 18.53 -6.33 2.58
C GLU A 128 18.83 -5.16 1.63
N LEU A 129 18.05 -5.02 0.54
CA LEU A 129 18.21 -3.93 -0.43
C LEU A 129 17.97 -2.57 0.22
N TYR A 130 16.97 -2.48 1.11
CA TYR A 130 16.72 -1.28 1.88
C TYR A 130 17.92 -0.91 2.78
N ALA A 131 18.46 -1.87 3.53
CA ALA A 131 19.61 -1.64 4.40
C ALA A 131 20.87 -1.25 3.62
N GLN A 132 21.10 -1.86 2.46
CA GLN A 132 22.21 -1.50 1.56
C GLN A 132 22.04 -0.07 1.02
N GLY A 133 20.86 0.26 0.49
CA GLY A 133 20.58 1.60 -0.05
C GLY A 133 20.63 2.71 1.00
N THR A 134 20.38 2.38 2.27
CA THR A 134 20.52 3.32 3.39
C THR A 134 21.99 3.66 3.68
N ARG A 135 22.91 2.71 3.48
CA ARG A 135 24.35 2.86 3.77
C ARG A 135 25.19 3.29 2.56
N GLU A 136 24.63 3.20 1.36
CA GLU A 136 25.31 3.58 0.12
C GLU A 136 25.35 5.12 -0.04
N LEU A 137 26.56 5.64 -0.25
CA LEU A 137 26.85 7.07 -0.38
C LEU A 137 26.99 7.51 -1.84
N ASP A 138 27.30 6.57 -2.74
CA ASP A 138 27.34 6.83 -4.19
C ASP A 138 25.90 6.94 -4.73
N PRO A 139 25.51 8.10 -5.30
CA PRO A 139 24.14 8.33 -5.73
C PRO A 139 23.71 7.43 -6.90
N VAL A 140 24.63 7.03 -7.77
CA VAL A 140 24.32 6.16 -8.92
C VAL A 140 24.07 4.73 -8.42
N LYS A 141 24.93 4.22 -7.53
CA LYS A 141 24.74 2.90 -6.92
C LYS A 141 23.48 2.87 -6.06
N ARG A 142 23.25 3.93 -5.27
CA ARG A 142 22.05 4.06 -4.44
C ARG A 142 20.78 4.05 -5.28
N ALA A 143 20.74 4.78 -6.40
CA ALA A 143 19.62 4.75 -7.32
C ALA A 143 19.39 3.35 -7.92
N ALA A 144 20.45 2.63 -8.30
CA ALA A 144 20.35 1.27 -8.82
C ALA A 144 19.80 0.28 -7.77
N LEU A 145 20.19 0.42 -6.50
CA LEU A 145 19.61 -0.34 -5.38
C LEU A 145 18.13 -0.02 -5.20
N GLY A 146 17.74 1.26 -5.27
CA GLY A 146 16.33 1.66 -5.18
C GLY A 146 15.46 1.08 -6.30
N GLN A 147 15.99 1.02 -7.52
CA GLN A 147 15.29 0.36 -8.64
C GLN A 147 15.14 -1.15 -8.45
N GLN A 148 16.13 -1.81 -7.83
CA GLN A 148 16.01 -3.22 -7.47
C GLN A 148 14.96 -3.41 -6.38
N LEU A 149 15.01 -2.60 -5.32
CA LEU A 149 14.04 -2.64 -4.23
C LEU A 149 12.61 -2.47 -4.74
N ASN A 150 12.36 -1.47 -5.58
CA ASN A 150 11.02 -1.24 -6.16
C ASN A 150 10.55 -2.41 -7.04
N ARG A 151 11.47 -3.11 -7.73
CA ARG A 151 11.14 -4.30 -8.51
C ARG A 151 10.76 -5.48 -7.62
N GLU A 152 11.48 -5.71 -6.53
CA GLU A 152 11.14 -6.77 -5.58
C GLU A 152 9.77 -6.51 -4.94
N TRP A 153 9.50 -5.28 -4.50
CA TRP A 153 8.17 -4.88 -4.03
C TRP A 153 7.08 -5.14 -5.06
N ALA A 154 7.29 -4.71 -6.31
CA ALA A 154 6.32 -4.93 -7.39
C ALA A 154 6.13 -6.42 -7.72
N GLN A 155 7.15 -7.26 -7.56
CA GLN A 155 7.04 -8.69 -7.84
C GLN A 155 6.34 -9.46 -6.71
N SER A 156 6.53 -9.05 -5.45
CA SER A 156 5.88 -9.66 -4.29
C SER A 156 4.35 -9.58 -4.36
N GLN A 157 3.82 -8.51 -4.98
CA GLN A 157 2.40 -8.16 -5.00
C GLN A 157 1.75 -8.11 -3.61
N ALA A 158 2.55 -7.99 -2.54
CA ALA A 158 2.07 -7.84 -1.17
C ALA A 158 1.35 -6.49 -0.96
N MET A 159 1.71 -5.48 -1.75
CA MET A 159 1.03 -4.21 -1.86
C MET A 159 0.73 -3.92 -3.32
N ILE A 160 -0.53 -3.55 -3.62
CA ILE A 160 -0.96 -3.17 -4.95
C ILE A 160 -1.26 -1.67 -4.93
N PRO A 161 -0.39 -0.82 -5.52
CA PRO A 161 -0.65 0.60 -5.60
C PRO A 161 -1.90 0.86 -6.46
N LEU A 162 -2.90 1.53 -5.89
CA LEU A 162 -4.12 1.91 -6.61
C LEU A 162 -4.00 3.31 -7.21
N ILE A 163 -3.69 4.29 -6.37
CA ILE A 163 -3.56 5.69 -6.76
C ILE A 163 -2.49 6.40 -5.91
N THR A 164 -2.02 7.54 -6.41
CA THR A 164 -1.19 8.47 -5.65
C THR A 164 -1.94 9.78 -5.46
N TYR A 165 -1.93 10.30 -4.23
CA TYR A 165 -2.63 11.54 -3.91
C TYR A 165 -1.79 12.76 -4.25
N ALA A 166 -2.42 13.75 -4.87
CA ALA A 166 -1.85 15.08 -4.96
C ALA A 166 -2.08 15.80 -3.62
N TYR A 167 -0.99 16.21 -2.97
CA TYR A 167 -1.07 17.09 -1.80
C TYR A 167 -1.48 18.49 -2.24
N ASN A 168 -2.56 19.02 -1.63
CA ASN A 168 -3.07 20.35 -1.91
C ASN A 168 -3.21 21.13 -0.60
N VAL A 169 -2.61 22.33 -0.53
CA VAL A 169 -2.68 23.19 0.65
C VAL A 169 -3.81 24.19 0.50
N ALA A 170 -4.72 24.22 1.48
CA ALA A 170 -5.62 25.34 1.70
C ALA A 170 -5.06 26.22 2.84
N TYR A 171 -5.13 27.55 2.68
CA TYR A 171 -4.70 28.49 3.72
C TYR A 171 -5.67 29.68 3.83
N ASP A 172 -5.80 30.22 5.04
CA ASP A 172 -6.52 31.47 5.26
C ASP A 172 -5.63 32.66 4.88
N LYS A 173 -6.05 33.45 3.90
CA LYS A 173 -5.33 34.65 3.45
C LYS A 173 -5.14 35.68 4.56
N ARG A 174 -5.96 35.65 5.61
CA ARG A 174 -5.91 36.57 6.75
C ARG A 174 -4.80 36.25 7.75
N LEU A 175 -4.39 34.98 7.84
CA LEU A 175 -3.44 34.51 8.86
C LEU A 175 -1.96 34.61 8.42
N GLY A 176 -1.69 34.99 7.16
CA GLY A 176 -0.33 35.00 6.61
C GLY A 176 0.32 33.61 6.62
N GLY A 177 1.61 33.51 6.27
CA GLY A 177 2.37 32.26 6.40
C GLY A 177 2.12 31.18 5.34
N ALA A 178 1.43 31.50 4.24
CA ALA A 178 1.27 30.58 3.13
C ALA A 178 2.63 30.28 2.46
N LEU A 179 2.91 29.00 2.23
CA LEU A 179 4.08 28.59 1.46
C LEU A 179 4.00 29.17 0.03
N PRO A 180 5.14 29.60 -0.55
CA PRO A 180 5.22 29.95 -1.95
C PRO A 180 4.58 28.88 -2.85
N ARG A 181 3.86 29.29 -3.91
CA ARG A 181 3.12 28.38 -4.80
C ARG A 181 4.02 27.28 -5.41
N ASN A 182 5.26 27.63 -5.74
CA ASN A 182 6.26 26.71 -6.26
C ASN A 182 6.73 25.66 -5.25
N LEU A 183 6.54 25.90 -3.94
CA LEU A 183 6.80 24.91 -2.89
C LEU A 183 5.56 24.04 -2.62
N ILE A 184 4.36 24.63 -2.63
CA ILE A 184 3.09 23.91 -2.44
C ILE A 184 2.89 22.79 -3.48
N SER A 185 3.31 23.04 -4.73
CA SER A 185 3.11 22.12 -5.86
C SER A 185 4.40 21.41 -6.31
N ALA A 186 5.44 21.41 -5.47
CA ALA A 186 6.72 20.81 -5.84
C ALA A 186 6.58 19.30 -6.03
N TYR A 187 7.15 18.76 -7.11
CA TYR A 187 7.11 17.33 -7.43
C TYR A 187 7.73 16.44 -6.33
N ASN A 188 8.69 16.98 -5.58
CA ASN A 188 9.34 16.30 -4.45
C ASN A 188 8.67 16.58 -3.09
N GLY A 189 7.44 17.09 -3.11
CA GLY A 189 6.70 17.48 -1.91
C GLY A 189 7.24 18.74 -1.23
N LEU A 190 6.60 19.07 -0.12
CA LEU A 190 6.98 20.17 0.76
C LEU A 190 8.05 19.70 1.73
N PRO A 191 9.28 20.24 1.70
CA PRO A 191 10.29 19.92 2.71
C PRO A 191 9.95 20.66 4.00
N LEU A 192 8.89 20.23 4.70
CA LEU A 192 8.57 20.68 6.06
C LEU A 192 9.51 20.04 7.11
N LEU A 193 10.48 19.24 6.67
CA LEU A 193 11.55 18.74 7.51
C LEU A 193 12.52 19.89 7.84
N PRO A 194 13.02 19.97 9.09
CA PRO A 194 13.62 21.16 9.67
C PRO A 194 15.02 21.45 9.12
N LEU A 195 15.19 21.82 7.86
CA LEU A 195 16.51 22.21 7.32
C LEU A 195 16.53 23.21 6.17
N THR A 196 15.41 23.81 5.74
CA THR A 196 15.45 24.81 4.66
C THR A 196 15.04 26.20 5.12
N PHE A 197 15.90 26.82 5.93
CA PHE A 197 16.07 28.27 5.80
C PHE A 197 16.78 28.50 4.47
N VAL A 198 16.00 28.80 3.43
CA VAL A 198 16.55 29.45 2.24
C VAL A 198 16.95 30.86 2.68
N LYS A 199 18.25 31.17 2.60
CA LYS A 199 18.74 32.55 2.69
C LYS A 199 18.35 33.32 1.45
#